data_AF-A0A068SNV5-F1
#
_entry.id   AF-A0A068SNV5-F1
#
_cell.length_a   1.000
_cell.length_b   1.000
_cell.length_c   1.000
_cell.angle_alpha   90.00
_cell.angle_beta   90.00
_cell.angle_gamma   90.00
#
_symmetry.space_group_name_H-M   'P 1'
#
loop_
_entity.id
_entity.type
_entity.pdbx_description
1 polymer ?
#
loop_
_entity_poly.entity_id
_entity_poly.type
_entity_poly.pdbx_seq_one_letter_code
_entity_poly.pdbx_strand_id
1 'polypeptide(L)' 'MTNLNEMQSTLGKAIAIWRSGRNITFAMGTELREQGYDVAALAKAHRR' A
#
# COMPACT_ATOMS: atom_id res chain seq x y z
N MET A 1 6.70 17.51 -7.20
CA MET A 1 6.15 17.80 -5.87
C MET A 1 5.37 16.57 -5.44
N THR A 2 5.87 15.78 -4.50
CA THR A 2 5.16 14.60 -4.00
C THR A 2 4.03 15.10 -3.11
N ASN A 3 2.78 14.84 -3.48
CA ASN A 3 1.63 15.28 -2.69
C ASN A 3 1.70 14.63 -1.31
N LEU A 4 1.88 15.43 -0.25
CA LEU A 4 1.87 14.96 1.15
C LEU A 4 0.62 14.14 1.48
N ASN A 5 -0.48 14.40 0.77
CA ASN A 5 -1.73 13.67 0.90
C ASN A 5 -1.66 12.23 0.35
N GLU A 6 -0.88 11.98 -0.70
CA GLU A 6 -0.66 10.62 -1.23
C GLU A 6 0.20 9.78 -0.27
N MET A 7 1.12 10.40 0.46
CA MET A 7 1.90 9.70 1.51
C MET A 7 1.06 9.36 2.75
N GLN A 8 -0.01 10.12 3.03
CA GLN A 8 -0.93 9.82 4.13
C GLN A 8 -2.05 8.83 3.74
N SER A 9 -2.26 8.61 2.43
CA SER A 9 -3.20 7.63 1.92
C SER A 9 -2.82 6.20 2.33
N THR A 10 -3.81 5.32 2.40
CA THR A 10 -3.61 3.90 2.74
C THR A 10 -2.69 3.21 1.72
N LEU A 11 -2.71 3.61 0.45
CA LEU A 11 -1.77 3.15 -0.57
C LEU A 11 -0.33 3.58 -0.27
N GLY A 12 -0.11 4.85 0.05
CA GLY A 12 1.22 5.36 0.39
C GLY A 12 1.83 4.63 1.59
N LYS A 13 1.02 4.40 2.63
CA LYS A 13 1.40 3.62 3.81
C LYS A 13 1.71 2.17 3.46
N ALA A 14 0.88 1.53 2.63
CA ALA A 14 1.09 0.16 2.20
C ALA A 14 2.40 -0.02 1.43
N ILE A 15 2.71 0.89 0.50
CA ILE A 15 3.96 0.90 -0.24
C ILE A 15 5.16 1.04 0.70
N ALA A 16 5.11 1.95 1.67
CA ALA A 16 6.19 2.12 2.63
C ALA A 16 6.44 0.84 3.47
N ILE A 17 5.37 0.15 3.87
CA ILE A 17 5.45 -1.11 4.63
C ILE A 17 6.06 -2.23 3.77
N TRP A 18 5.62 -2.38 2.51
CA TRP A 18 6.18 -3.39 1.61
C TRP A 18 7.65 -3.14 1.29
N ARG A 19 8.04 -1.87 1.10
CA ARG A 19 9.46 -1.49 0.91
C ARG A 19 10.32 -1.78 2.13
N SER A 20 9.72 -1.89 3.32
CA SER A 20 10.41 -2.31 4.54
C SER A 20 10.41 -3.85 4.72
N GLY A 21 9.97 -4.63 3.73
CA GLY A 21 9.87 -6.09 3.77
C GLY A 21 8.70 -6.65 4.61
N ARG A 22 7.88 -5.77 5.19
CA ARG A 22 6.75 -6.16 6.05
C ARG A 22 5.46 -6.34 5.25
N ASN A 23 4.51 -7.06 5.85
CA ASN A 23 3.15 -7.15 5.32
C ASN A 23 2.29 -6.03 5.89
N ILE A 24 1.34 -5.54 5.09
CA ILE A 24 0.26 -4.67 5.56
C ILE A 24 -0.75 -5.45 6.42
N THR A 25 -1.53 -4.73 7.22
CA THR A 25 -2.62 -5.35 7.99
C THR A 25 -3.78 -5.75 7.08
N PHE A 26 -4.65 -6.63 7.57
CA PHE A 26 -5.85 -7.05 6.85
C PHE A 26 -6.76 -5.87 6.51
N ALA A 27 -6.99 -4.96 7.47
CA ALA A 27 -7.82 -3.77 7.26
C ALA A 27 -7.31 -2.88 6.11
N MET A 28 -6.01 -2.64 6.03
CA MET A 28 -5.41 -1.90 4.91
C MET A 28 -5.58 -2.63 3.58
N GLY A 29 -5.45 -3.97 3.59
CA GLY A 29 -5.69 -4.78 2.41
C GLY A 29 -7.14 -4.70 1.91
N THR A 30 -8.12 -4.71 2.82
CA THR A 30 -9.53 -4.54 2.48
C THR A 30 -9.79 -3.16 1.89
N GLU A 31 -9.30 -2.10 2.55
CA GLU A 31 -9.50 -0.72 2.08
C GLU A 31 -8.90 -0.50 0.68
N LEU A 32 -7.73 -1.07 0.40
CA LEU A 32 -7.13 -1.02 -0.94
C LEU A 32 -7.97 -1.77 -1.98
N ARG A 33 -8.53 -2.93 -1.64
CA ARG A 33 -9.42 -3.66 -2.55
C ARG A 33 -10.71 -2.90 -2.82
N GLU A 34 -11.30 -2.27 -1.80
CA GLU A 34 -12.48 -1.42 -1.93
C GLU A 34 -12.22 -0.20 -2.83
N GLN A 35 -11.00 0.33 -2.80
CA GLN A 35 -10.54 1.37 -3.73
C GLN A 35 -10.22 0.83 -5.14
N GLY A 36 -10.38 -0.47 -5.39
CA GLY A 36 -10.17 -1.11 -6.69
C GLY A 36 -8.73 -1.54 -6.98
N TYR A 37 -7.84 -1.51 -5.98
CA TYR A 37 -6.46 -1.94 -6.15
C TYR A 37 -6.28 -3.45 -6.03
N ASP A 38 -5.45 -4.02 -6.91
CA ASP A 38 -4.91 -5.37 -6.72
C ASP A 38 -3.77 -5.34 -5.71
N VAL A 39 -4.10 -5.65 -4.47
CA VAL A 39 -3.16 -5.71 -3.34
C VAL A 39 -2.04 -6.72 -3.56
N ALA A 40 -2.30 -7.85 -4.23
CA ALA A 40 -1.28 -8.88 -4.44
C ALA A 40 -0.26 -8.42 -5.49
N ALA A 41 -0.72 -7.81 -6.57
CA ALA A 41 0.13 -7.21 -7.58
C ALA A 41 0.97 -6.06 -6.99
N LEU A 42 0.37 -5.19 -6.19
CA LEU A 42 1.06 -4.10 -5.50
C LEU A 42 2.12 -4.62 -4.52
N ALA A 43 1.78 -5.61 -3.70
CA ALA A 43 2.73 -6.24 -2.78
C ALA A 43 3.93 -6.82 -3.55
N LYS A 44 3.69 -7.52 -4.66
CA LYS A 44 4.75 -8.07 -5.51
C LYS A 44 5.64 -6.97 -6.13
N ALA A 45 5.06 -5.85 -6.54
CA ALA A 45 5.80 -4.74 -7.16
C ALA A 45 6.67 -3.96 -6.17
N HIS A 46 6.24 -3.86 -4.90
CA HIS A 46 6.89 -3.00 -3.91
C HIS A 46 7.67 -3.74 -2.82
N ARG A 47 7.50 -5.04 -2.70
CA ARG A 47 8.30 -5.90 -1.83
C ARG A 47 9.65 -6.16 -2.51
N ARG A 48 10.70 -5.50 -2.02
CA ARG A 48 12.09 -5.82 -2.36
C ARG A 48 12.66 -6.86 -1.41
#